data_AF-A0A940EIE2-F1
#
_entry.id   AF-A0A940EIE2-F1
#
_cell.length_a   1.000
_cell.length_b   1.000
_cell.length_c   1.000
_cell.angle_alpha   90.00
_cell.angle_beta   90.00
_cell.angle_gamma   90.00
#
_symmetry.space_group_name_H-M   'P 1'
#
loop_
_entity.id
_entity.type
_entity.pdbx_description
1 polymer ?
#
loop_
_entity_poly.entity_id
_entity_poly.type
_entity_poly.pdbx_seq_one_letter_code
_entity_poly.pdbx_strand_id
1 'polypeptide(L)'
;MNLSITTACRFLGISRQAYYQRIERQQWRMRHEQEVLTFVQTERLYQPRIGTRKLQHLMSIARLHIGRDHLFSLLREHRLLVPNKHAYHRTTQSHHRFHCHPNIIKSGIELTRPEQLWVADITYLPTHDGEA
;
A
#
# COMPACT_ATOMS: atom_id res chain seq x y z
N MET A 1 12.20 43.75 -17.82
CA MET A 1 13.59 43.33 -18.11
C MET A 1 13.58 41.86 -18.49
N ASN A 2 13.92 41.50 -19.74
CA ASN A 2 14.14 40.10 -20.11
C ASN A 2 15.55 39.68 -19.65
N LEU A 3 15.61 38.83 -18.63
CA LEU A 3 16.87 38.24 -18.17
C LEU A 3 17.25 37.11 -19.12
N SER A 4 18.42 37.21 -19.77
CA SER A 4 18.91 36.11 -20.62
C SER A 4 19.28 34.90 -19.76
N ILE A 5 19.11 33.68 -20.29
CA ILE A 5 19.53 32.43 -19.61
C ILE A 5 21.00 32.50 -19.21
N THR A 6 21.85 33.09 -20.05
CA THR A 6 23.28 33.28 -19.77
C THR A 6 23.51 34.18 -18.57
N THR A 7 22.78 35.29 -18.46
CA THR A 7 22.87 36.22 -17.33
C THR A 7 22.38 35.56 -16.05
N ALA A 8 21.25 34.85 -16.12
CA ALA A 8 20.69 34.11 -14.98
C ALA A 8 21.64 33.01 -14.48
N CYS A 9 22.21 32.21 -15.38
CA CYS A 9 23.14 31.14 -15.05
C CYS A 9 24.41 31.70 -14.39
N ARG A 10 24.96 32.81 -14.90
CA ARG A 10 26.12 33.48 -14.31
C ARG A 10 25.83 33.97 -12.90
N PHE A 11 24.69 34.60 -12.68
CA PHE A 11 24.27 35.07 -11.35
C PHE A 11 24.09 33.93 -10.36
N LEU A 12 23.54 32.79 -10.79
CA LEU A 12 23.32 31.60 -9.98
C LEU A 12 24.58 30.70 -9.83
N GLY A 13 25.70 31.06 -10.46
CA GLY A 13 26.94 30.27 -10.40
C GLY A 13 26.87 28.91 -11.10
N ILE A 14 25.98 28.73 -12.08
CA ILE A 14 25.84 27.48 -12.85
C ILE A 14 26.21 27.67 -14.32
N SER A 15 26.63 26.59 -15.00
CA SER A 15 26.85 26.65 -16.44
C SER A 15 25.53 26.58 -17.21
N ARG A 16 25.48 27.26 -18.36
CA ARG A 16 24.33 27.20 -19.27
C ARG A 16 24.05 25.76 -19.75
N GLN A 17 25.10 24.96 -19.92
CA GLN A 17 24.99 23.53 -20.24
C GLN A 17 24.29 22.76 -19.11
N ALA A 18 24.69 22.98 -17.85
CA ALA A 18 24.06 22.31 -16.70
C ALA A 18 22.57 22.65 -16.59
N TYR A 19 22.20 23.90 -16.91
CA TYR A 19 20.80 24.33 -16.98
C TYR A 19 19.99 23.52 -18.00
N TYR A 20 20.44 23.43 -19.26
CA TYR A 20 19.69 22.69 -20.28
C TYR A 20 19.70 21.18 -20.02
N GLN A 21 20.82 20.61 -19.57
CA GLN A 21 20.86 19.20 -19.19
C GLN A 21 19.87 18.88 -18.06
N ARG A 22 19.68 19.80 -17.10
CA ARG A 22 18.66 19.64 -16.06
C ARG A 22 17.27 19.62 -16.67
N ILE A 23 16.96 20.54 -17.58
CA ILE A 23 15.66 20.58 -18.28
C ILE A 23 15.41 19.27 -19.03
N GLU A 24 16.38 18.81 -19.83
CA GLU A 24 16.25 17.56 -20.59
C GLU A 24 16.03 16.35 -19.67
N ARG A 25 16.82 16.23 -18.59
CA ARG A 25 16.61 15.17 -17.59
C ARG A 25 15.24 15.23 -16.95
N GLN A 26 14.73 16.43 -16.66
CA GLN A 26 13.42 16.61 -16.05
C GLN A 26 12.30 16.22 -17.04
N GLN A 27 12.41 16.63 -18.30
CA GLN A 27 11.46 16.25 -19.35
C GLN A 27 11.47 14.73 -19.60
N TRP A 28 12.66 14.12 -19.66
CA TRP A 28 12.79 12.68 -19.80
C TRP A 28 12.13 11.95 -18.62
N ARG A 29 12.40 12.41 -17.39
CA ARG A 29 11.79 11.83 -16.18
C ARG A 29 10.26 11.93 -16.23
N MET A 30 9.70 13.09 -16.57
CA MET A 30 8.25 13.26 -16.66
C MET A 30 7.62 12.31 -17.69
N ARG A 31 8.25 12.17 -18.87
CA ARG A 31 7.77 11.22 -19.89
C ARG A 31 7.82 9.77 -19.38
N HIS A 32 8.93 9.38 -18.79
CA HIS A 32 9.13 8.04 -18.23
C HIS A 32 8.13 7.72 -17.11
N GLU A 33 7.91 8.66 -16.19
CA GLU A 33 6.92 8.52 -15.11
C GLU A 33 5.50 8.40 -15.67
N GLN A 34 5.17 9.15 -16.72
CA GLN A 34 3.87 9.04 -17.38
C GLN A 34 3.65 7.67 -18.05
N GLU A 35 4.68 7.09 -18.67
CA GLU A 35 4.63 5.72 -19.19
C GLU A 35 4.41 4.70 -18.08
N VAL A 36 5.12 4.83 -16.95
CA VAL A 36 4.93 3.98 -15.76
C VAL A 36 3.51 4.07 -15.21
N LEU A 37 2.96 5.28 -15.07
CA LEU A 37 1.60 5.47 -14.58
C LEU A 37 0.57 4.84 -15.53
N THR A 38 0.76 5.02 -16.84
CA THR A 38 -0.10 4.43 -17.87
C THR A 38 -0.08 2.91 -17.79
N PHE A 39 1.12 2.30 -17.73
CA PHE A 39 1.28 0.86 -17.57
C PHE A 39 0.55 0.34 -16.32
N VAL A 40 0.76 0.99 -15.18
CA VAL A 40 0.14 0.57 -13.91
C VAL A 40 -1.39 0.67 -13.96
N GLN A 41 -1.93 1.72 -14.59
CA GLN A 41 -3.37 1.86 -14.76
C GLN A 41 -3.94 0.76 -15.67
N THR A 42 -3.30 0.50 -16.81
CA THR A 42 -3.71 -0.56 -17.74
C THR A 42 -3.70 -1.93 -17.08
N GLU A 43 -2.62 -2.31 -16.39
CA GLU A 43 -2.55 -3.58 -15.66
C GLU A 43 -3.63 -3.72 -14.60
N ARG A 44 -3.99 -2.61 -13.94
CA ARG A 44 -5.03 -2.61 -12.90
C ARG A 44 -6.45 -2.62 -13.43
N LEU A 45 -6.67 -2.35 -14.71
CA LEU A 45 -7.97 -2.65 -15.34
C LEU A 45 -8.23 -4.16 -15.33
N TYR A 46 -7.19 -4.97 -15.55
CA TYR A 46 -7.28 -6.43 -15.53
C TYR A 46 -7.15 -7.02 -14.12
N GLN A 47 -6.23 -6.48 -13.32
CA GLN A 47 -5.92 -6.96 -11.97
C GLN A 47 -5.94 -5.82 -10.96
N PRO A 48 -7.11 -5.38 -10.47
CA PRO A 48 -7.26 -4.15 -9.68
C PRO A 48 -6.41 -4.08 -8.40
N ARG A 49 -6.04 -5.24 -7.85
CA ARG A 49 -5.27 -5.36 -6.60
C ARG A 49 -3.85 -5.88 -6.79
N ILE A 50 -3.32 -5.87 -8.02
CA ILE A 50 -1.93 -6.28 -8.24
C ILE A 50 -0.97 -5.36 -7.47
N GLY A 51 -0.08 -5.99 -6.69
CA GLY A 51 0.84 -5.28 -5.81
C GLY A 51 2.00 -4.62 -6.55
N THR A 52 2.53 -3.54 -5.98
CA THR A 52 3.60 -2.71 -6.57
C THR A 52 4.85 -3.50 -6.95
N ARG A 53 5.29 -4.48 -6.14
CA ARG A 53 6.46 -5.31 -6.48
C ARG A 53 6.23 -6.22 -7.69
N LYS A 54 5.01 -6.75 -7.84
CA LYS A 54 4.64 -7.53 -9.02
C LYS A 54 4.57 -6.64 -10.26
N LEU A 55 3.98 -5.45 -10.14
CA LEU A 55 4.00 -4.45 -11.21
C LEU A 55 5.42 -4.10 -11.65
N GLN A 56 6.34 -3.88 -10.69
CA GLN A 56 7.75 -3.60 -11.01
C GLN A 56 8.40 -4.73 -11.83
N HIS A 57 8.12 -5.98 -11.46
CA HIS A 57 8.61 -7.14 -12.20
C HIS A 57 8.03 -7.19 -13.63
N LEU A 58 6.72 -6.99 -13.79
CA LEU A 58 6.07 -6.95 -15.11
C LEU A 58 6.62 -5.81 -15.98
N MET A 59 6.81 -4.62 -15.40
CA MET A 59 7.43 -3.49 -16.09
C MET A 59 8.86 -3.82 -16.54
N SER A 60 9.65 -4.51 -15.71
CA SER A 60 10.99 -4.95 -16.10
C SER A 60 10.98 -5.92 -17.29
N ILE A 61 10.00 -6.82 -17.38
CA ILE A 61 9.82 -7.70 -18.54
C ILE A 61 9.45 -6.88 -19.78
N ALA A 62 8.59 -5.87 -19.61
CA ALA A 62 8.21 -4.92 -20.65
C ALA A 62 9.30 -3.89 -21.00
N ARG A 63 10.52 -4.02 -20.46
CA ARG A 63 11.66 -3.10 -20.63
C ARG A 63 11.40 -1.66 -20.14
N LEU A 64 10.43 -1.49 -19.25
CA LEU A 64 10.13 -0.24 -18.56
C LEU A 64 10.76 -0.26 -17.16
N HIS A 65 11.98 0.25 -17.04
CA HIS A 65 12.72 0.16 -15.79
C HIS A 65 12.44 1.34 -14.84
N ILE A 66 12.11 1.02 -13.59
CA ILE A 66 11.99 2.00 -12.51
C ILE A 66 12.47 1.38 -11.19
N GLY A 67 13.20 2.17 -10.40
CA GLY A 67 13.66 1.75 -9.08
C GLY A 67 12.50 1.51 -8.13
N ARG A 68 12.66 0.57 -7.18
CA ARG A 68 11.61 0.19 -6.23
C ARG A 68 11.05 1.40 -5.51
N ASP A 69 11.92 2.18 -4.86
CA ASP A 69 11.51 3.27 -3.99
C ASP A 69 10.91 4.43 -4.78
N HIS A 70 11.45 4.70 -5.98
CA HIS A 70 10.89 5.70 -6.88
C HIS A 70 9.49 5.30 -7.35
N LEU A 71 9.27 4.03 -7.71
CA LEU A 71 7.94 3.52 -8.05
C LEU A 71 6.96 3.67 -6.88
N PHE A 72 7.36 3.33 -5.66
CA PHE A 72 6.49 3.50 -4.48
C PHE A 72 6.15 4.97 -4.22
N SER A 73 7.11 5.89 -4.35
CA SER A 73 6.89 7.32 -4.20
C SER A 73 5.95 7.86 -5.29
N LEU A 74 6.22 7.53 -6.55
CA LEU A 74 5.39 7.94 -7.69
C LEU A 74 3.94 7.46 -7.52
N LEU A 75 3.73 6.18 -7.20
CA LEU A 75 2.38 5.66 -6.99
C LEU A 75 1.71 6.29 -5.76
N ARG A 76 2.46 6.65 -4.72
CA ARG A 76 1.90 7.35 -3.54
C ARG A 76 1.42 8.74 -3.90
N GLU A 77 2.24 9.52 -4.59
CA GLU A 77 1.93 10.88 -5.05
C GLU A 77 0.68 10.90 -5.93
N HIS A 78 0.49 9.88 -6.76
CA HIS A 78 -0.68 9.70 -7.61
C HIS A 78 -1.86 8.96 -6.95
N ARG A 79 -1.79 8.64 -5.65
CA ARG A 79 -2.83 7.88 -4.91
C ARG A 79 -3.16 6.52 -5.51
N LEU A 80 -2.17 5.88 -6.12
CA LEU A 80 -2.23 4.56 -6.75
C LEU A 80 -1.59 3.46 -5.88
N LEU A 81 -1.45 3.64 -4.57
CA LEU A 81 -1.09 2.51 -3.70
C LEU A 81 -2.34 1.67 -3.40
N VAL A 82 -2.24 0.34 -3.55
CA VAL A 82 -3.32 -0.57 -3.15
C VAL A 82 -3.31 -0.65 -1.63
N PRO A 83 -4.44 -0.37 -0.94
CA PRO A 83 -4.51 -0.52 0.50
C PRO A 83 -4.45 -2.00 0.88
N ASN A 84 -3.69 -2.32 1.93
CA ASN A 84 -3.75 -3.64 2.52
C ASN A 84 -5.12 -3.83 3.18
N LYS A 85 -5.85 -4.87 2.76
CA LYS A 85 -7.03 -5.30 3.51
C LYS A 85 -6.53 -6.12 4.70
N HIS A 86 -6.83 -5.67 5.91
CA HIS A 86 -6.65 -6.52 7.09
C HIS A 86 -7.52 -7.76 6.91
N ALA A 87 -6.87 -8.92 6.82
CA ALA A 87 -7.55 -10.20 6.87
C ALA A 87 -7.77 -10.53 8.34
N TYR A 88 -9.03 -10.45 8.80
CA TYR A 88 -9.40 -11.00 10.09
C TYR A 88 -9.80 -12.45 9.86
N HIS A 89 -9.12 -13.38 10.52
CA HIS A 89 -9.57 -14.76 10.57
C HIS A 89 -10.76 -14.83 11.53
N ARG A 90 -11.97 -15.05 11.00
CA ARG A 90 -13.14 -15.32 11.84
C ARG A 90 -13.03 -16.78 12.29
N THR A 91 -12.49 -16.99 13.49
CA THR A 91 -12.40 -18.32 14.13
C THR A 91 -13.76 -18.85 14.56
N THR A 92 -14.76 -17.98 14.71
CA THR A 92 -16.11 -18.34 15.16
C THR A 92 -17.12 -18.33 14.01
N GLN A 93 -17.73 -19.49 13.74
CA GLN A 93 -18.88 -19.59 12.84
C GLN A 93 -20.18 -19.37 13.60
N SER A 94 -20.52 -18.10 13.89
CA SER A 94 -21.77 -17.75 14.59
C SER A 94 -23.04 -18.04 13.77
N HIS A 95 -22.93 -18.25 12.45
CA HIS A 95 -24.03 -18.67 11.58
C HIS A 95 -24.00 -20.19 11.39
N HIS A 96 -24.23 -20.94 12.46
CA HIS A 96 -24.40 -22.39 12.40
C HIS A 96 -25.82 -22.79 12.80
N ARG A 97 -26.23 -24.00 12.42
CA ARG A 97 -27.58 -24.53 12.73
C ARG A 97 -27.70 -25.12 14.14
N PHE A 98 -26.60 -25.21 14.88
CA PHE A 98 -26.61 -25.75 16.24
C PHE A 98 -27.29 -24.79 17.22
N HIS A 99 -27.87 -25.37 18.26
CA HIS A 99 -28.47 -24.61 19.35
C HIS A 99 -27.41 -23.77 20.08
N CYS A 100 -27.65 -22.46 20.18
CA CYS A 100 -26.84 -21.55 20.99
C CYS A 100 -27.54 -21.33 22.33
N HIS A 101 -26.85 -21.61 23.43
CA HIS A 101 -27.37 -21.24 24.75
C HIS A 101 -27.42 -19.71 24.90
N PRO A 102 -28.50 -19.16 25.48
CA PRO A 102 -28.61 -17.73 25.71
C PRO A 102 -27.54 -17.27 26.71
N ASN A 103 -26.99 -16.08 26.47
CA ASN A 103 -26.07 -15.46 27.43
C ASN A 103 -26.87 -14.95 28.64
N ILE A 104 -26.89 -15.74 29.70
CA ILE A 104 -27.59 -15.48 30.97
C ILE A 104 -27.08 -14.23 31.72
N ILE A 105 -25.90 -13.71 31.38
CA ILE A 105 -25.39 -12.47 31.96
C ILE A 105 -26.25 -11.29 31.47
N LYS A 106 -26.74 -11.35 30.22
CA LYS A 106 -27.56 -10.29 29.62
C LYS A 106 -28.94 -10.12 30.27
N SER A 107 -29.39 -11.09 31.06
CA SER A 107 -30.66 -11.03 31.80
C SER A 107 -30.60 -10.16 33.07
N GLY A 108 -29.51 -9.42 33.31
CA GLY A 108 -29.44 -8.45 34.41
C GLY A 108 -29.00 -9.06 35.75
N ILE A 109 -28.10 -10.04 35.71
CA ILE A 109 -27.51 -10.59 36.94
C ILE A 109 -26.67 -9.50 37.62
N GLU A 110 -26.96 -9.23 38.89
CA GLU A 110 -26.18 -8.32 39.72
C GLU A 110 -25.04 -9.09 40.42
N LEU A 111 -23.79 -8.69 40.15
CA LEU A 111 -22.60 -9.25 40.76
C LEU A 111 -22.09 -8.27 41.84
N THR A 112 -22.06 -8.72 43.08
CA THR A 112 -21.78 -7.90 44.27
C THR A 112 -20.39 -8.13 44.85
N ARG A 113 -19.69 -9.19 44.44
CA ARG A 113 -18.36 -9.58 44.93
C ARG A 113 -17.53 -10.28 43.83
N PRO A 114 -16.20 -10.32 43.95
CA PRO A 114 -15.35 -11.14 43.08
C PRO A 114 -15.77 -12.62 43.07
N GLU A 115 -15.33 -13.37 42.06
CA GLU A 115 -15.55 -14.82 41.91
C GLU A 115 -17.00 -15.28 41.64
N GLN A 116 -17.92 -14.35 41.36
CA GLN A 116 -19.33 -14.67 41.08
C GLN A 116 -19.65 -14.93 39.60
N LEU A 117 -18.74 -14.57 38.69
CA LEU A 117 -18.86 -14.84 37.25
C LEU A 117 -17.47 -15.14 36.68
N TRP A 118 -17.37 -16.25 35.97
CA TRP A 118 -16.16 -16.67 35.29
C TRP A 118 -16.43 -16.73 33.79
N VAL A 119 -15.62 -16.05 33.00
CA VAL A 119 -15.64 -16.13 31.54
C VAL A 119 -14.33 -16.76 31.10
N ALA A 120 -14.43 -17.81 30.29
CA ALA A 120 -13.27 -18.44 29.67
C ALA A 120 -13.27 -18.15 28.17
N ASP A 121 -12.08 -17.98 27.62
CA ASP A 121 -11.86 -17.92 26.18
C ASP A 121 -10.80 -18.93 25.78
N ILE A 122 -10.84 -19.40 24.54
CA ILE A 122 -9.88 -20.38 24.00
C ILE A 122 -9.06 -19.69 22.93
N THR A 123 -7.74 -19.63 23.15
CA THR A 123 -6.78 -19.12 22.17
C THR A 123 -6.06 -20.29 21.53
N TYR A 124 -6.16 -20.42 20.20
CA TYR A 124 -5.36 -21.36 19.44
C TYR A 124 -3.95 -20.80 19.27
N LEU A 125 -2.95 -21.54 19.73
CA LEU A 125 -1.54 -21.22 19.50
C LEU A 125 -1.06 -21.99 18.26
N PRO A 126 -0.51 -21.32 17.24
CA PRO A 126 0.00 -22.01 16.08
C PRO A 126 1.24 -22.84 16.44
N THR A 127 1.20 -24.13 16.13
CA THR A 127 2.34 -25.05 16.22
C THR A 127 3.14 -25.02 14.91
N HIS A 128 4.43 -25.39 14.96
CA HIS A 128 5.28 -25.45 13.75
C HIS A 128 4.75 -26.42 12.69
N ASP A 129 4.06 -27.47 13.12
CA ASP A 129 3.54 -28.53 12.25
C ASP A 129 2.09 -28.27 11.80
N GLY A 130 1.44 -27.21 12.30
CA GLY A 130 0.10 -26.79 11.88
C GLY A 130 -1.06 -27.63 12.41
N GLU A 131 -0.78 -28.66 13.21
CA GLU A 131 -1.79 -29.46 13.90
C GLU A 131 -1.80 -29.13 15.40
N ALA A 132 -3.00 -28.95 15.94
CA ALA A 132 -3.31 -28.83 17.36
C ALA A 132 -4.28 -29.95 17.74
#